data_AF-A0A521EFZ2-F1
#
_entry.id   AF-A0A521EFZ2-F1
#
_cell.length_a   1.000
_cell.length_b   1.000
_cell.length_c   1.000
_cell.angle_alpha   90.00
_cell.angle_beta   90.00
_cell.angle_gamma   90.00
#
_symmetry.space_group_name_H-M   'P 1'
#
loop_
_entity.id
_entity.type
_entity.pdbx_description
1 polymer ?
#
loop_
_entity_poly.entity_id
_entity_poly.type
_entity_poly.pdbx_seq_one_letter_code
_entity_poly.pdbx_strand_id
1 'polypeptide(L)' 'MSNKELLLREIEELPDDKLRTVINFVRELKSRNSQESLGITFVSEPSLEKDWNKPEEDEAWSDL' A
#
# COMPACT_ATOMS: atom_id res chain seq x y z
N MET A 1 -22.63 -2.80 15.19
CA MET A 1 -21.72 -3.93 14.92
C MET A 1 -20.34 -3.38 14.63
N SER A 2 -19.31 -4.04 15.13
CA SER A 2 -17.93 -3.73 14.81
C SER A 2 -17.55 -4.30 13.43
N ASN A 3 -16.65 -3.65 12.71
CA ASN A 3 -16.11 -4.15 11.43
C ASN A 3 -15.53 -5.57 11.57
N LYS A 4 -15.00 -5.91 12.75
CA LYS A 4 -14.49 -7.25 13.05
C LYS A 4 -15.60 -8.31 13.10
N GLU A 5 -16.78 -7.95 13.60
CA GLU A 5 -17.94 -8.85 13.64
C GLU A 5 -18.53 -9.07 12.25
N LEU A 6 -18.57 -8.01 11.43
CA LEU A 6 -19.02 -8.10 10.04
C LEU A 6 -18.09 -9.02 9.23
N LEU A 7 -16.78 -8.83 9.37
CA LEU A 7 -15.79 -9.66 8.69
C LEU A 7 -15.91 -11.15 9.06
N LEU A 8 -16.16 -11.48 10.33
CA LEU A 8 -16.34 -12.86 10.75
C LEU A 8 -17.56 -13.52 10.11
N ARG A 9 -18.66 -12.78 9.94
CA ARG A 9 -19.88 -13.29 9.28
C ARG A 9 -19.66 -13.56 7.81
N GLU A 10 -19.02 -12.63 7.09
CA GLU A 10 -18.71 -12.80 5.66
C GLU A 10 -17.79 -14.01 5.42
N ILE A 11 -16.82 -14.24 6.32
CA ILE A 11 -15.87 -15.37 6.23
C ILE A 11 -16.56 -16.72 6.45
N GLU A 12 -17.60 -16.81 7.29
CA GLU A 12 -18.33 -18.07 7.50
C GLU A 12 -19.09 -18.54 6.25
N GLU A 13 -19.55 -17.61 5.40
CA GLU A 13 -20.28 -17.93 4.17
C GLU A 13 -19.34 -18.21 2.96
N LEU A 14 -18.03 -17.99 3.12
CA LEU A 14 -17.04 -18.16 2.05
C LEU A 14 -16.59 -19.62 1.92
N PRO A 15 -16.48 -20.15 0.68
CA PRO A 15 -15.90 -21.46 0.45
C PRO A 15 -14.40 -21.49 0.78
N ASP A 16 -13.91 -22.65 1.21
CA ASP A 16 -12.52 -22.88 1.68
C ASP A 16 -11.44 -22.40 0.68
N ASP A 17 -11.69 -22.56 -0.63
CA ASP A 17 -10.80 -22.09 -1.70
C ASP A 17 -10.53 -20.57 -1.62
N LYS A 18 -11.51 -19.79 -1.15
CA LYS A 18 -11.40 -18.33 -1.02
C LYS A 18 -10.88 -17.90 0.34
N LEU A 19 -11.08 -18.71 1.39
CA LEU A 19 -10.55 -18.45 2.73
C LEU A 19 -9.03 -18.28 2.73
N ARG A 20 -8.32 -19.09 1.93
CA ARG A 20 -6.86 -18.98 1.81
C ARG A 20 -6.41 -17.60 1.35
N THR A 21 -7.13 -16.99 0.41
CA THR A 21 -6.83 -15.64 -0.09
C THR A 21 -7.08 -14.58 0.96
N VAL A 22 -8.20 -14.68 1.70
CA VAL A 22 -8.53 -13.76 2.80
C VAL A 22 -7.49 -13.84 3.92
N ILE A 23 -7.07 -15.06 4.30
CA ILE A 23 -6.02 -15.27 5.31
C ILE A 23 -4.71 -14.61 4.87
N ASN A 24 -4.31 -14.79 3.61
CA ASN A 24 -3.10 -14.16 3.08
C ASN A 24 -3.19 -12.63 3.15
N PHE A 25 -4.32 -12.04 2.75
CA PHE A 25 -4.51 -10.59 2.80
C PHE A 25 -4.44 -10.03 4.23
N VAL A 26 -5.06 -10.70 5.19
CA VAL A 26 -4.99 -10.30 6.60
C VAL A 26 -3.54 -10.40 7.14
N ARG A 27 -2.78 -11.41 6.71
CA ARG A 27 -1.36 -11.56 7.08
C ARG A 27 -0.51 -10.44 6.48
N GLU A 28 -0.73 -10.09 5.22
CA GLU A 28 -0.07 -8.95 4.56
C GLU A 28 -0.32 -7.64 5.30
N LEU A 29 -1.56 -7.35 5.67
CA LEU A 29 -1.89 -6.14 6.44
C LEU A 29 -1.15 -6.10 7.80
N LYS A 30 -1.06 -7.23 8.50
CA LYS A 30 -0.32 -7.34 9.76
C LYS A 30 1.18 -7.20 9.59
N SER A 31 1.73 -7.74 8.49
CA SER A 31 3.15 -7.63 8.15
C SER A 31 3.51 -6.20 7.76
N ARG A 32 2.67 -5.52 6.98
CA ARG A 32 2.85 -4.10 6.62
C ARG A 32 2.83 -3.20 7.84
N ASN A 33 1.95 -3.45 8.82
CA ASN A 33 1.97 -2.70 10.08
C ASN A 33 3.28 -2.93 10.88
N SER A 34 4.01 -4.02 10.60
CA SER A 34 5.34 -4.29 11.17
C SER A 34 6.50 -3.73 10.33
N GLN A 35 6.25 -3.35 9.07
CA GLN A 35 7.23 -2.84 8.09
C GLN A 35 7.08 -1.32 7.84
N GLU A 36 5.88 -0.74 8.01
CA GLU A 36 5.63 0.70 7.97
C GLU A 36 6.40 1.45 9.06
N SER A 37 6.80 0.78 10.13
CA SER A 37 7.72 1.36 11.12
C SER A 37 9.17 1.50 10.63
N LEU A 38 9.57 0.88 9.50
CA LEU A 38 11.01 0.73 9.15
C LEU A 38 11.42 1.04 7.70
N GLY A 39 10.62 1.79 6.92
CA GLY A 39 11.24 2.69 5.93
C GLY A 39 11.28 2.27 4.46
N ILE A 40 10.10 2.10 3.86
CA ILE A 40 9.99 2.04 2.38
C ILE A 40 9.43 3.37 1.82
N THR A 41 8.61 4.10 2.58
CA THR A 41 8.01 5.35 2.08
C THR A 41 9.00 6.53 2.02
N PHE A 42 9.91 6.68 2.98
CA PHE A 42 10.74 7.89 3.08
C PHE A 42 12.00 7.92 2.18
N VAL A 43 12.43 6.78 1.63
CA VAL A 43 13.72 6.68 0.92
C VAL A 43 13.59 7.02 -0.57
N SER A 44 12.38 6.96 -1.12
CA SER A 44 12.12 7.21 -2.54
C SER A 44 12.05 8.70 -2.87
N GLU A 45 11.62 9.55 -1.93
CA GLU A 45 11.45 10.99 -2.12
C GLU A 45 12.78 11.73 -2.38
N PRO A 46 13.85 11.59 -1.57
CA PRO A 46 15.08 12.37 -1.76
C PRO A 46 15.94 11.88 -2.94
N SER A 47 15.68 10.68 -3.46
CA SER A 47 16.40 10.13 -4.62
C SER A 47 15.80 10.61 -5.95
N LEU A 48 14.48 10.85 -6.00
CA LEU A 48 13.80 11.39 -7.18
C LEU A 48 13.95 12.92 -7.31
N GLU A 49 14.04 13.62 -6.18
CA GLU A 49 14.20 15.09 -6.16
C GLU A 49 15.45 15.56 -6.91
N LYS A 50 16.53 14.79 -6.86
CA LYS A 50 17.82 15.13 -7.47
C LYS A 50 17.82 15.10 -9.00
N ASP A 51 16.97 14.27 -9.60
CA ASP A 51 16.92 14.11 -11.06
C ASP A 51 15.74 14.86 -11.71
N TRP A 52 14.71 15.21 -10.94
CA TRP A 52 13.46 15.82 -11.42
C TRP A 52 13.40 17.36 -11.29
N ASN A 53 14.09 17.98 -10.33
CA ASN A 53 14.08 19.45 -10.14
C ASN A 53 15.19 20.15 -10.94
N LYS A 54 15.34 19.81 -12.22
CA LYS A 54 16.24 20.56 -13.11
C LYS A 54 15.46 21.73 -13.71
N PRO A 55 15.99 22.97 -13.63
CA PRO A 55 15.32 24.15 -14.20
C PRO A 55 15.13 24.04 -15.73
N GLU A 56 15.86 23.14 -16.39
CA GLU A 56 15.73 22.83 -17.81
C GLU A 56 14.41 22.11 -18.13
N GLU A 57 13.82 21.37 -17.17
CA GLU A 57 12.52 20.72 -17.38
C GLU A 57 11.36 21.72 -17.25
N ASP A 58 11.43 22.72 -16.38
CA ASP A 58 10.39 23.77 -16.31
C ASP A 58 10.20 24.51 -17.66
N GLU A 59 11.28 24.68 -18.44
CA GLU A 59 11.21 25.27 -19.79
C GLU A 59 10.55 24.30 -20.80
N ALA A 60 10.86 23.00 -20.71
CA ALA A 60 10.30 21.98 -21.60
C ALA A 60 8.80 21.70 -21.35
N TRP A 61 8.31 21.96 -20.15
CA TRP A 61 6.91 21.74 -19.77
C TRP A 61 6.04 23.00 -19.87
N SER A 62 6.63 24.17 -20.16
CA SER A 62 5.88 25.43 -20.30
C SER A 62 5.01 25.52 -21.56
N ASP A 63 5.15 24.58 -22.51
CA ASP A 63 4.41 24.55 -23.79
C ASP A 63 3.44 23.35 -23.91
N LEU A 64 3.23 22.60 -22.82
CA LEU A 64 2.25 21.49 -22.71
C LEU A 64 0.95 21.92 -22.03
#